data_AF-A0A9E4ILX6-F1
#
_entry.id   AF-A0A9E4ILX6-F1
#
_cell.length_a   1.000
_cell.length_b   1.000
_cell.length_c   1.000
_cell.angle_alpha   90.00
_cell.angle_beta   90.00
_cell.angle_gamma   90.00
#
_symmetry.space_group_name_H-M   'P 1'
#
loop_
_entity.id
_entity.type
_entity.pdbx_description
1 polymer ?
#
loop_
_entity_poly.entity_id
_entity_poly.type
_entity_poly.pdbx_seq_one_letter_code
_entity_poly.pdbx_strand_id
1 'polypeptide(L)'
;LDAAVLVVVVAWWTDFLDGRLARKAHRETRLKDWDLRADACLASAMGLGLGLAGYFSWWLVAPLAAVVVANSIRPSNLAVVMAGIGFQYTMFILAMRLWADLWWVSVLHVIIFLVAGWRRLWDVLFPAFWESSGVLVPGRRRHRRLVVDDRAE
;
A
#
# COMPACT_ATOMS: atom_id res chain seq x y z
N LEU A 1 16.97 6.81 14.90
CA LEU A 1 16.03 6.75 13.76
C LEU A 1 15.93 5.33 13.23
N ASP A 2 17.05 4.60 13.17
CA ASP A 2 17.15 3.22 12.66
C ASP A 2 16.24 2.20 13.38
N ALA A 3 16.03 2.35 14.70
CA ALA A 3 15.10 1.48 15.42
C ALA A 3 13.65 1.62 14.93
N ALA A 4 13.19 2.83 14.60
CA ALA A 4 11.85 3.04 14.05
C ALA A 4 11.72 2.41 12.65
N VAL A 5 12.79 2.44 11.85
CA VAL A 5 12.85 1.77 10.55
C VAL A 5 12.67 0.27 10.71
N LEU A 6 13.44 -0.34 11.60
CA LEU A 6 13.35 -1.77 11.87
C LEU A 6 11.96 -2.15 12.37
N VAL A 7 11.36 -1.34 13.24
CA VAL A 7 9.99 -1.55 13.72
C VAL A 7 8.98 -1.52 12.56
N VAL A 8 9.07 -0.54 11.65
CA VAL A 8 8.15 -0.46 10.50
C VAL A 8 8.36 -1.63 9.53
N VAL A 9 9.61 -1.98 9.22
CA VAL A 9 9.92 -3.12 8.34
C VAL A 9 9.42 -4.43 8.94
N VAL A 10 9.65 -4.65 10.24
CA VAL A 10 9.15 -5.83 10.95
C VAL A 10 7.63 -5.84 10.99
N ALA A 11 6.98 -4.70 11.24
CA ALA A 11 5.52 -4.60 11.23
C ALA A 11 4.92 -5.00 9.87
N TRP A 12 5.47 -4.49 8.77
CA TRP A 12 5.05 -4.89 7.43
C TRP A 12 5.34 -6.37 7.13
N TRP A 13 6.48 -6.90 7.58
CA TRP A 13 6.77 -8.33 7.43
C TRP A 13 5.76 -9.19 8.20
N THR A 14 5.42 -8.81 9.43
CA THR A 14 4.42 -9.53 10.22
C THR A 14 3.03 -9.46 9.57
N ASP A 15 2.66 -8.33 8.99
CA ASP A 15 1.39 -8.17 8.29
C ASP A 15 1.30 -9.07 7.03
N PHE A 16 2.34 -9.06 6.22
CA PHE A 16 2.41 -9.93 5.04
C PHE A 16 2.33 -11.42 5.40
N LEU A 17 3.02 -11.82 6.47
CA LEU A 17 3.01 -13.20 6.95
C LEU A 17 1.65 -13.59 7.52
N ASP A 18 1.01 -12.73 8.32
CA ASP A 18 -0.36 -12.97 8.83
C ASP A 18 -1.32 -13.17 7.66
N GLY A 19 -1.31 -12.28 6.67
CA GLY A 19 -2.16 -12.42 5.47
C GLY A 19 -1.96 -13.76 4.74
N ARG A 20 -0.72 -14.25 4.61
CA ARG A 20 -0.45 -15.57 4.00
C ARG A 20 -0.92 -16.73 4.88
N LEU A 21 -0.71 -16.64 6.19
CA LEU A 21 -1.10 -17.68 7.14
C LEU A 21 -2.63 -17.78 7.25
N ALA A 22 -3.32 -16.64 7.29
CA ALA A 22 -4.78 -16.57 7.28
C ALA A 22 -5.40 -17.23 6.05
N ARG A 23 -4.84 -16.96 4.85
CA ARG A 23 -5.27 -17.62 3.61
C ARG A 23 -5.05 -19.13 3.64
N LYS A 24 -3.87 -19.59 4.08
CA LYS A 24 -3.58 -21.02 4.25
C LYS A 24 -4.51 -21.70 5.27
N ALA A 25 -4.95 -20.98 6.28
CA ALA A 25 -5.85 -21.47 7.30
C ALA A 25 -7.34 -21.37 6.91
N HIS A 26 -7.66 -20.81 5.73
CA HIS A 26 -9.03 -20.47 5.31
C HIS A 26 -9.82 -19.69 6.37
N ARG A 27 -9.14 -18.79 7.11
CA ARG A 27 -9.74 -17.97 8.16
C ARG A 27 -9.66 -16.51 7.78
N GLU A 28 -10.78 -15.81 7.86
CA GLU A 28 -10.79 -14.35 7.74
C GLU A 28 -10.19 -13.71 8.99
N THR A 29 -9.28 -12.75 8.80
CA THR A 29 -8.76 -11.93 9.88
C THR A 29 -9.79 -10.88 10.26
N ARG A 30 -10.07 -10.73 11.57
CA ARG A 30 -10.98 -9.69 12.08
C ARG A 30 -10.47 -8.26 11.83
N LEU A 31 -9.19 -8.13 11.46
CA LEU A 31 -8.50 -6.86 11.22
C LEU A 31 -8.40 -6.46 9.74
N LYS A 32 -9.01 -7.22 8.82
CA LYS A 32 -8.92 -7.01 7.36
C LYS A 32 -9.25 -5.57 6.92
N ASP A 33 -10.23 -4.94 7.56
CA ASP A 33 -10.63 -3.55 7.23
C ASP A 33 -9.70 -2.48 7.83
N TRP A 34 -8.92 -2.84 8.85
CA TRP A 34 -8.00 -1.93 9.53
C TRP A 34 -6.62 -1.89 8.87
N ASP A 35 -6.24 -2.97 8.20
CA ASP A 35 -4.95 -3.10 7.52
C ASP A 35 -4.72 -1.96 6.52
N LEU A 36 -5.61 -1.84 5.52
CA LEU A 36 -5.55 -0.77 4.51
C LEU A 36 -5.60 0.64 5.12
N ARG A 37 -6.29 0.82 6.24
CA ARG A 37 -6.39 2.13 6.93
C ARG A 37 -5.12 2.47 7.69
N ALA A 38 -4.52 1.49 8.35
CA ALA A 38 -3.26 1.64 9.07
C ALA A 38 -2.14 2.00 8.08
N ASP A 39 -2.07 1.29 6.96
CA ASP A 39 -1.13 1.56 5.88
C ASP A 39 -1.30 2.96 5.28
N ALA A 40 -2.54 3.34 4.97
CA ALA A 40 -2.85 4.69 4.45
C ALA A 40 -2.48 5.80 5.45
N CYS A 41 -2.73 5.59 6.74
CA CYS A 41 -2.34 6.53 7.80
C CYS A 41 -0.82 6.65 7.91
N LEU A 42 -0.10 5.53 7.92
CA LEU A 42 1.36 5.53 7.99
C LEU A 42 1.96 6.25 6.78
N ALA A 43 1.51 5.91 5.57
CA ALA A 43 1.93 6.56 4.32
C ALA A 43 1.74 8.08 4.36
N SER A 44 0.55 8.50 4.79
CA SER A 44 0.18 9.91 4.88
C SER A 44 1.01 10.65 5.92
N ALA A 45 1.23 10.06 7.09
CA ALA A 45 2.07 10.62 8.13
C ALA A 45 3.52 10.80 7.68
N MET A 46 4.09 9.82 6.96
CA MET A 46 5.44 9.92 6.40
C MET A 46 5.54 11.03 5.35
N GLY A 47 4.59 11.08 4.41
CA GLY A 47 4.55 12.14 3.41
C GLY A 47 4.44 13.53 4.05
N LEU A 48 3.50 13.71 4.97
CA LEU A 48 3.34 14.98 5.69
C LEU A 48 4.59 15.35 6.49
N GLY A 49 5.23 14.39 7.15
CA GLY A 49 6.50 14.60 7.85
C GLY A 49 7.61 15.08 6.92
N LEU A 50 7.74 14.48 5.73
CA LEU A 50 8.70 14.92 4.71
C LEU A 50 8.36 16.31 4.15
N GLY A 51 7.08 16.62 3.98
CA GLY A 51 6.61 17.94 3.55
C GLY A 51 6.92 19.02 4.59
N LEU A 52 6.65 18.75 5.87
CA LEU A 52 6.95 19.66 6.98
C LEU A 52 8.45 19.87 7.17
N ALA A 53 9.26 18.84 6.89
CA ALA A 53 10.72 18.94 6.89
C ALA A 53 11.31 19.63 5.64
N GLY A 54 10.45 20.10 4.71
CA GLY A 54 10.87 20.88 3.55
C GLY A 54 11.42 20.07 2.37
N TYR A 55 11.36 18.73 2.42
CA TYR A 55 11.80 17.88 1.31
C TYR A 55 10.80 17.88 0.15
N PHE A 56 9.53 18.12 0.43
CA PHE A 56 8.47 18.23 -0.57
C PHE A 56 7.59 19.45 -0.29
N SER A 57 6.99 19.99 -1.34
CA SER A 57 5.96 21.03 -1.18
C SER A 57 4.74 20.45 -0.49
N TRP A 58 4.38 20.98 0.68
CA TRP A 58 3.24 20.50 1.47
C TRP A 58 1.92 20.59 0.70
N TRP A 59 1.80 21.55 -0.21
CA TRP A 59 0.66 21.71 -1.12
C TRP A 59 0.46 20.54 -2.06
N LEU A 60 1.51 19.76 -2.34
CA LEU A 60 1.45 18.56 -3.18
C LEU A 60 1.19 17.32 -2.32
N VAL A 61 1.83 17.23 -1.17
CA VAL A 61 1.75 16.04 -0.32
C VAL A 61 0.44 15.95 0.45
N ALA A 62 -0.11 17.08 0.93
CA ALA A 62 -1.34 17.07 1.71
C ALA A 62 -2.56 16.60 0.90
N PRO A 63 -2.79 17.05 -0.35
CA PRO A 63 -3.87 16.51 -1.18
C PRO A 63 -3.68 15.02 -1.50
N LEU A 64 -2.46 14.57 -1.78
CA LEU A 64 -2.17 13.16 -2.03
C LEU A 64 -2.47 12.29 -0.80
N ALA A 65 -2.02 12.71 0.38
CA ALA A 65 -2.34 12.06 1.64
C ALA A 65 -3.86 11.99 1.88
N ALA A 66 -4.59 13.09 1.63
CA ALA A 66 -6.04 13.12 1.76
C ALA A 66 -6.73 12.13 0.80
N VAL A 67 -6.28 12.01 -0.44
CA VAL A 67 -6.80 11.03 -1.41
C VAL A 67 -6.55 9.60 -0.94
N VAL A 68 -5.34 9.30 -0.45
CA VAL A 68 -4.98 7.97 0.06
C VAL A 68 -5.83 7.58 1.27
N VAL A 69 -6.00 8.48 2.24
CA VAL A 69 -6.86 8.24 3.41
C VAL A 69 -8.34 8.12 3.01
N ALA A 70 -8.84 8.99 2.13
CA ALA A 70 -10.23 8.91 1.69
C ALA A 70 -10.53 7.57 0.99
N ASN A 71 -9.60 7.09 0.17
CA ASN A 71 -9.74 5.83 -0.54
C ASN A 71 -9.55 4.59 0.36
N SER A 72 -8.86 4.69 1.49
CA SER A 72 -8.76 3.58 2.45
C SER A 72 -10.04 3.39 3.29
N ILE A 73 -10.82 4.46 3.48
CA ILE A 73 -12.11 4.39 4.17
C ILE A 73 -13.19 3.81 3.26
N ARG A 74 -13.17 4.20 1.98
CA ARG A 74 -14.12 3.74 0.95
C ARG A 74 -13.36 3.39 -0.34
N PRO A 75 -12.79 2.18 -0.43
CA PRO A 75 -12.09 1.75 -1.63
C PRO A 75 -13.09 1.65 -2.78
N SER A 76 -13.03 2.63 -3.67
CA SER A 76 -13.98 2.78 -4.79
C SER A 76 -13.38 2.35 -6.12
N ASN A 77 -12.04 2.36 -6.22
CA ASN A 77 -11.31 2.01 -7.42
C ASN A 77 -9.95 1.37 -7.04
N LEU A 78 -9.69 0.16 -7.53
CA LEU A 78 -8.45 -0.57 -7.27
C LEU A 78 -7.22 0.16 -7.83
N ALA A 79 -7.34 0.89 -8.94
CA ALA A 79 -6.24 1.67 -9.50
C ALA A 79 -5.78 2.77 -8.52
N VAL A 80 -6.73 3.42 -7.84
CA VAL A 80 -6.42 4.43 -6.82
C VAL A 80 -5.82 3.76 -5.57
N VAL A 81 -6.25 2.55 -5.21
CA VAL A 81 -5.66 1.79 -4.10
C VAL A 81 -4.20 1.44 -4.42
N MET A 82 -3.92 0.91 -5.62
CA MET A 82 -2.55 0.57 -6.03
C MET A 82 -1.65 1.80 -6.16
N ALA A 83 -2.18 2.93 -6.65
CA ALA A 83 -1.44 4.19 -6.65
C ALA A 83 -1.11 4.65 -5.22
N GLY A 84 -2.02 4.47 -4.27
CA GLY A 84 -1.78 4.74 -2.85
C GLY A 84 -0.68 3.88 -2.25
N ILE A 85 -0.67 2.58 -2.56
CA ILE A 85 0.40 1.65 -2.14
C ILE A 85 1.75 2.10 -2.74
N GLY A 86 1.78 2.46 -4.02
CA GLY A 86 2.99 2.98 -4.67
C GLY A 86 3.50 4.26 -4.01
N PHE A 87 2.59 5.19 -3.68
CA PHE A 87 2.91 6.41 -2.93
C PHE A 87 3.50 6.09 -1.55
N GLN A 88 2.91 5.16 -0.80
CA GLN A 88 3.40 4.72 0.50
C GLN A 88 4.84 4.21 0.46
N TYR A 89 5.14 3.24 -0.42
CA TYR A 89 6.50 2.71 -0.55
C TYR A 89 7.49 3.76 -1.02
N THR A 90 7.06 4.68 -1.90
CA THR A 90 7.92 5.78 -2.37
C THR A 90 8.28 6.73 -1.22
N MET A 91 7.29 7.17 -0.44
CA MET A 91 7.53 8.02 0.74
C MET A 91 8.39 7.33 1.78
N PHE A 92 8.18 6.02 2.00
CA PHE A 92 9.00 5.23 2.91
C PHE A 92 10.46 5.18 2.46
N ILE A 93 10.74 4.77 1.22
CA ILE A 93 12.10 4.70 0.67
C ILE A 93 12.79 6.07 0.74
N LEU A 94 12.07 7.14 0.40
CA LEU A 94 12.61 8.50 0.44
C LEU A 94 12.92 8.95 1.87
N ALA A 95 12.00 8.74 2.81
CA ALA A 95 12.24 9.04 4.23
C ALA A 95 13.46 8.29 4.75
N MET A 96 13.60 7.02 4.37
CA MET A 96 14.75 6.22 4.77
C MET A 96 16.05 6.72 4.12
N ARG A 97 16.03 7.01 2.83
CA ARG A 97 17.20 7.51 2.09
C ARG A 97 17.77 8.80 2.67
N LEU A 98 16.89 9.65 3.19
CA LEU A 98 17.25 10.95 3.74
C LEU A 98 17.73 10.84 5.19
N TRP A 99 17.16 9.96 6.00
CA TRP A 99 17.32 10.02 7.47
C TRP A 99 17.98 8.79 8.11
N ALA A 100 18.21 7.70 7.37
CA ALA A 100 18.76 6.45 7.92
C ALA A 100 19.91 5.88 7.06
N ASP A 101 20.98 5.43 7.72
CA ASP A 101 22.09 4.73 7.05
C ASP A 101 21.66 3.37 6.49
N LEU A 102 20.59 2.80 7.06
CA LEU A 102 19.99 1.53 6.66
C LEU A 102 18.93 1.68 5.55
N TRP A 103 18.97 2.74 4.74
CA TRP A 103 18.00 2.95 3.67
C TRP A 103 17.88 1.77 2.70
N TRP A 104 18.97 1.04 2.46
CA TRP A 104 18.98 -0.15 1.59
C TRP A 104 18.09 -1.28 2.12
N VAL A 105 17.81 -1.32 3.43
CA VAL A 105 16.85 -2.28 4.03
C VAL A 105 15.43 -2.03 3.50
N SER A 106 15.06 -0.78 3.23
CA SER A 106 13.76 -0.45 2.62
C SER A 106 13.64 -0.95 1.18
N VAL A 107 14.73 -0.86 0.42
CA VAL A 107 14.79 -1.39 -0.96
C VAL A 107 14.71 -2.91 -0.93
N LEU A 108 15.49 -3.56 -0.06
CA LEU A 108 15.47 -5.00 0.11
C LEU A 108 14.08 -5.49 0.53
N HIS A 109 13.41 -4.78 1.44
CA HIS A 109 12.04 -5.04 1.85
C HIS A 109 11.07 -5.06 0.65
N VAL A 110 11.12 -4.04 -0.21
CA VAL A 110 10.26 -3.98 -1.41
C VAL A 110 10.58 -5.12 -2.38
N ILE A 111 11.85 -5.45 -2.57
CA ILE A 111 12.26 -6.58 -3.42
C ILE A 111 11.68 -7.89 -2.88
N ILE A 112 11.79 -8.14 -1.57
CA ILE A 112 11.26 -9.36 -0.94
C ILE A 112 9.75 -9.45 -1.16
N PHE A 113 9.00 -8.36 -0.99
CA PHE A 113 7.56 -8.35 -1.25
C PHE A 113 7.21 -8.61 -2.72
N LEU A 114 7.92 -7.98 -3.65
CA LEU A 114 7.71 -8.17 -5.08
C LEU A 114 7.99 -9.62 -5.49
N VAL A 115 9.08 -10.21 -4.99
CA VAL A 115 9.42 -11.61 -5.28
C VAL A 115 8.41 -12.55 -4.63
N ALA A 116 8.08 -12.35 -3.35
CA ALA A 116 7.17 -13.23 -2.62
C ALA A 116 5.71 -13.11 -3.10
N GLY A 117 5.34 -11.97 -3.68
CA GLY A 117 4.04 -11.67 -4.27
C GLY A 117 4.00 -11.73 -5.80
N TRP A 118 5.07 -12.16 -6.47
CA TRP A 118 5.23 -12.01 -7.92
C TRP A 118 4.08 -12.61 -8.73
N ARG A 119 3.67 -13.84 -8.40
CA ARG A 119 2.56 -14.52 -9.11
C ARG A 119 1.25 -13.74 -8.94
N ARG A 120 0.90 -13.40 -7.70
CA ARG A 120 -0.31 -12.61 -7.38
C ARG A 120 -0.30 -11.24 -8.07
N LEU A 121 0.87 -10.60 -8.17
CA LEU A 121 1.01 -9.33 -8.85
C LEU A 121 0.55 -9.44 -10.31
N TRP A 122 1.03 -10.45 -11.04
CA TRP A 122 0.72 -10.64 -12.46
C TRP A 122 -0.64 -11.30 -12.71
N ASP A 123 -1.04 -12.24 -11.87
CA ASP A 123 -2.24 -13.06 -12.10
C ASP A 123 -3.51 -12.38 -11.58
N VAL A 124 -3.40 -11.52 -10.57
CA VAL A 124 -4.57 -10.93 -9.88
C VAL A 124 -4.54 -9.42 -9.90
N LEU A 125 -3.45 -8.80 -9.43
CA LEU A 125 -3.41 -7.36 -9.20
C LEU A 125 -3.33 -6.57 -10.52
N PHE A 126 -2.45 -6.97 -11.45
CA PHE A 126 -2.24 -6.26 -12.70
C PHE A 126 -3.46 -6.30 -13.64
N PRO A 127 -4.14 -7.43 -13.85
CA PRO A 127 -5.37 -7.47 -14.64
C PRO A 127 -6.49 -6.63 -13.99
N ALA A 128 -6.71 -6.78 -12.68
CA ALA A 128 -7.74 -6.04 -11.97
C ALA A 128 -7.47 -4.53 -11.94
N PHE A 129 -6.19 -4.13 -11.87
CA PHE A 129 -5.77 -2.74 -12.02
C PHE A 129 -6.17 -2.20 -13.39
N TRP A 130 -5.84 -2.93 -14.47
CA TRP A 130 -6.14 -2.49 -15.83
C TRP A 130 -7.65 -2.34 -16.05
N GLU A 131 -8.44 -3.32 -15.62
CA GLU A 131 -9.90 -3.26 -15.67
C GLU A 131 -10.45 -2.03 -14.93
N SER A 132 -9.90 -1.74 -13.74
CA SER A 132 -10.32 -0.61 -12.92
C SER A 132 -9.85 0.75 -13.48
N SER A 133 -8.73 0.77 -14.20
CA SER A 133 -8.21 1.96 -14.87
C SER A 133 -9.06 2.37 -16.06
N GLY A 134 -9.64 1.41 -16.79
CA GLY A 134 -10.58 1.67 -17.89
C GLY A 134 -11.91 2.28 -17.46
N VAL A 135 -12.28 2.17 -16.17
CA VAL A 135 -13.47 2.80 -15.57
C VAL A 135 -13.27 4.28 -15.29
N LEU A 136 -12.03 4.79 -15.31
CA LEU A 136 -11.73 6.23 -15.21
C LEU A 136 -12.14 7.00 -16.49
N VAL A 137 -12.54 6.30 -17.56
CA VAL A 137 -13.18 6.89 -18.75
C VAL A 137 -14.67 7.12 -18.46
N PRO A 138 -15.18 8.37 -18.52
CA PRO A 138 -16.58 8.65 -18.25
C PRO A 138 -17.49 7.93 -19.26
N GLY A 139 -18.29 6.95 -18.81
CA GLY A 139 -19.33 6.33 -19.65
C GLY A 139 -19.71 4.89 -19.35
N ARG A 140 -18.89 4.09 -18.64
CA ARG A 140 -19.24 2.69 -18.31
C ARG A 140 -19.70 2.56 -16.86
N ARG A 141 -21.03 2.46 -16.66
CA ARG A 141 -21.65 2.23 -15.35
C ARG A 141 -21.50 0.76 -14.88
N ARG A 142 -21.12 0.67 -13.61
CA ARG A 142 -21.52 -0.25 -12.51
C ARG A 142 -21.11 -1.73 -12.48
N HIS A 143 -20.52 -2.02 -11.31
CA HIS A 143 -20.65 -3.21 -10.46
C HIS A 143 -19.92 -4.50 -10.86
N ARG A 144 -18.75 -4.67 -10.22
CA ARG A 144 -18.49 -5.87 -9.45
C ARG A 144 -18.06 -5.42 -8.05
N ARG A 145 -18.69 -5.94 -6.98
CA ARG A 145 -18.06 -5.85 -5.65
C ARG A 145 -16.67 -6.44 -5.84
N LEU A 146 -15.65 -5.76 -5.31
CA LEU A 146 -14.30 -6.30 -5.12
C LEU A 146 -14.38 -7.44 -4.09
N VAL A 147 -15.09 -8.52 -4.41
CA VAL A 147 -14.82 -9.83 -3.84
C VAL A 147 -13.74 -10.37 -4.74
N VAL A 148 -12.49 -10.02 -4.41
CA VAL A 148 -11.34 -10.79 -4.88
C VAL A 148 -11.61 -12.20 -4.36
N ASP A 149 -12.02 -13.08 -5.26
CA ASP A 149 -12.28 -14.48 -4.94
C ASP A 149 -10.96 -15.06 -4.44
N ASP A 150 -10.89 -15.35 -3.14
CA ASP A 150 -9.74 -15.94 -2.43
C ASP A 150 -9.45 -17.40 -2.87
N ARG A 151 -9.89 -17.78 -4.08
CA ARG A 151 -9.82 -19.14 -4.66
C ARG A 151 -8.72 -19.33 -5.70
N ALA A 152 -7.88 -18.32 -5.94
CA ALA A 152 -6.75 -18.44 -6.85
C ALA A 152 -5.46 -18.83 -6.12
N GLU A 153 -5.46 -19.99 -5.44
CA GLU A 153 -4.28 -20.84 -5.19
C GLU A 153 -4.70 -22.31 -5.15
#